data_AF-A0A7C9DSA6-F1
#
_entry.id   AF-A0A7C9DSA6-F1
#
_cell.length_a   1.000
_cell.length_b   1.000
_cell.length_c   1.000
_cell.angle_alpha   90.00
_cell.angle_beta   90.00
_cell.angle_gamma   90.00
#
_symmetry.space_group_name_H-M   'P 1'
#
loop_
_entity.id
_entity.type
_entity.pdbx_description
1 polymer ?
#
loop_
_entity_poly.entity_id
_entity_poly.type
_entity_poly.pdbx_seq_one_letter_code
_entity_poly.pdbx_strand_id
1 'polypeptide(L)'
;HCGGVRGGWDNLLAVIPGGSSVPLLPKHICDDVLMDYDALKAVQSGLGTAAVIVMDKSTDVVDAIARLSYFYKHESCGQCTPCREGTGWLWMIMERLKVGNAKLEEIDML
;
A
#
# COMPACT_ATOMS: atom_id res chain seq x y z
N HIS A 1 -1.63 11.37 20.60
CA HIS A 1 -1.92 9.93 20.48
C HIS A 1 -0.67 9.12 20.18
N CYS A 2 -0.09 9.19 18.97
CA CYS A 2 0.97 8.25 18.54
C CYS A 2 2.40 8.81 18.54
N GLY A 3 2.65 10.02 19.05
CA GLY A 3 4.00 10.60 19.15
C GLY A 3 4.58 11.21 17.87
N GLY A 4 3.88 11.11 16.74
CA GLY A 4 4.30 11.68 15.45
C GLY A 4 5.12 10.71 14.60
N VAL A 5 5.49 11.16 13.40
CA VAL A 5 6.31 10.38 12.46
C VAL A 5 7.76 10.34 12.95
N ARG A 6 8.42 9.19 12.83
CA ARG A 6 9.84 9.04 13.16
C ARG A 6 10.68 10.03 12.35
N GLY A 7 11.48 10.87 13.01
CA GLY A 7 12.26 11.92 12.33
C GLY A 7 11.46 13.17 11.95
N GLY A 8 10.23 13.32 12.43
CA GLY A 8 9.37 14.48 12.18
C GLY A 8 8.45 14.30 10.97
N TRP A 9 7.46 15.19 10.84
CA TRP A 9 6.43 15.10 9.81
C TRP A 9 6.99 15.17 8.38
N ASP A 10 8.06 15.94 8.16
CA ASP A 10 8.73 16.01 6.86
C ASP A 10 9.47 14.73 6.46
N ASN A 11 9.67 13.81 7.40
CA ASN A 11 10.22 12.49 7.12
C ASN A 11 9.14 11.47 6.67
N LEU A 12 7.87 11.87 6.59
CA LEU A 12 6.80 11.02 6.10
C LEU A 12 6.96 10.75 4.59
N LEU A 13 6.85 9.49 4.20
CA LEU A 13 6.81 9.06 2.81
C LEU A 13 5.36 8.83 2.37
N ALA A 14 4.67 7.92 3.07
CA ALA A 14 3.31 7.52 2.77
C ALA A 14 2.61 6.92 3.98
N VAL A 15 1.28 6.88 3.93
CA VAL A 15 0.44 6.26 4.96
C VAL A 15 -0.60 5.36 4.31
N ILE A 16 -0.80 4.15 4.84
CA ILE A 16 -1.98 3.35 4.53
C ILE A 16 -3.01 3.64 5.65
N PRO A 17 -4.10 4.38 5.37
CA PRO A 17 -4.97 4.89 6.43
C PRO A 17 -5.89 3.83 7.06
N GLY A 18 -6.14 2.71 6.37
CA GLY A 18 -7.24 1.80 6.68
C GLY A 18 -6.91 0.32 6.69
N GLY A 19 -5.68 -0.04 7.04
CA GLY A 19 -5.16 -1.40 6.94
C GLY A 19 -4.72 -1.76 5.52
N SER A 20 -4.05 -2.90 5.35
CA SER A 20 -3.37 -3.27 4.08
C SER A 20 -4.28 -3.32 2.84
N SER A 21 -5.61 -3.33 3.02
CA SER A 21 -6.59 -3.44 1.96
C SER A 21 -6.92 -2.12 1.26
N VAL A 22 -6.38 -0.99 1.74
CA VAL A 22 -6.66 0.33 1.15
C VAL A 22 -5.40 0.90 0.48
N PRO A 23 -5.57 1.71 -0.59
CA PRO A 23 -4.46 2.41 -1.23
C PRO A 23 -3.68 3.30 -0.25
N LEU A 24 -2.36 3.36 -0.42
CA LEU A 24 -1.53 4.30 0.31
C LEU A 24 -1.81 5.75 -0.13
N LEU A 25 -1.63 6.68 0.79
CA LEU A 25 -1.70 8.11 0.56
C LEU A 25 -0.28 8.69 0.60
N PRO A 26 0.13 9.46 -0.42
CA PRO A 26 1.38 10.22 -0.38
C PRO A 26 1.29 11.36 0.64
N LYS A 27 2.43 11.78 1.21
CA LYS A 27 2.52 12.83 2.25
C LYS A 27 1.62 14.04 1.99
N HIS A 28 1.63 14.59 0.78
CA HIS A 28 0.92 15.83 0.45
C HIS A 28 -0.61 15.73 0.60
N ILE A 29 -1.19 14.52 0.52
CA ILE A 29 -2.61 14.30 0.80
C ILE A 29 -2.83 14.15 2.31
N CYS A 30 -1.89 13.50 2.99
CA CYS A 30 -1.93 13.27 4.44
C CYS A 30 -1.88 14.55 5.29
N ASP A 31 -1.48 15.69 4.71
CA ASP A 31 -1.38 16.97 5.42
C ASP A 31 -2.76 17.46 5.90
N ASP A 32 -3.81 17.30 5.09
CA ASP A 32 -5.15 17.87 5.34
C ASP A 32 -6.30 16.85 5.34
N VAL A 33 -6.04 15.59 4.95
CA VAL A 33 -7.11 14.58 4.84
C VAL A 33 -7.69 14.20 6.20
N LEU A 34 -9.02 14.10 6.27
CA LEU A 34 -9.74 13.65 7.46
C LEU A 34 -9.82 12.12 7.52
N MET A 35 -9.74 11.57 8.73
CA MET A 35 -9.84 10.13 9.00
C MET A 35 -11.31 9.68 9.11
N ASP A 36 -12.09 9.93 8.06
CA ASP A 36 -13.47 9.45 7.92
C ASP A 36 -13.67 8.70 6.58
N TYR A 37 -14.83 8.07 6.42
CA TYR A 37 -15.12 7.25 5.25
C TYR A 37 -15.20 8.06 3.95
N ASP A 38 -15.79 9.24 3.98
CA ASP A 38 -16.09 10.01 2.78
C ASP A 38 -14.85 10.78 2.29
N ALA A 39 -14.09 11.38 3.21
CA ALA A 39 -12.86 12.09 2.91
C ALA A 39 -11.80 11.15 2.31
N LEU A 40 -11.60 9.97 2.91
CA LEU A 40 -10.62 9.00 2.40
C LEU A 40 -11.04 8.40 1.05
N LYS A 41 -12.34 8.19 0.84
CA LYS A 41 -12.87 7.75 -0.45
C LYS A 41 -12.70 8.82 -1.53
N ALA A 42 -12.87 10.10 -1.18
CA ALA A 42 -12.69 11.22 -2.11
C ALA A 42 -11.25 11.35 -2.61
N VAL A 43 -10.26 10.92 -1.83
CA VAL A 43 -8.83 10.88 -2.23
C VAL A 43 -8.38 9.52 -2.76
N GLN A 44 -9.33 8.71 -3.27
CA GLN A 44 -9.07 7.40 -3.87
C GLN A 44 -8.40 6.37 -2.92
N SER A 45 -8.64 6.49 -1.62
CA SER A 45 -8.29 5.48 -0.62
C SER A 45 -9.55 5.04 0.15
N GLY A 46 -9.41 4.59 1.40
CA GLY A 46 -10.52 4.22 2.25
C GLY A 46 -10.14 4.12 3.71
N LEU A 47 -11.12 4.26 4.61
CA LEU A 47 -10.89 4.16 6.06
C LEU A 47 -10.64 2.72 6.51
N GLY A 48 -11.22 1.73 5.84
CA GLY A 48 -11.08 0.30 6.19
C GLY A 48 -11.32 0.04 7.67
N THR A 49 -10.36 -0.59 8.35
CA THR A 49 -10.40 -0.87 9.80
C THR A 49 -9.87 0.27 10.67
N ALA A 50 -9.53 1.43 10.07
CA ALA A 50 -8.79 2.54 10.68
C ALA A 50 -7.42 2.12 11.26
N ALA A 51 -6.82 1.06 10.72
CA ALA A 51 -5.47 0.64 11.04
C ALA A 51 -4.45 1.47 10.24
N VAL A 52 -3.98 2.57 10.84
CA VAL A 52 -3.04 3.49 10.19
C VAL A 52 -1.62 2.92 10.20
N ILE A 53 -1.09 2.62 9.02
CA ILE A 53 0.30 2.16 8.82
C ILE A 53 1.13 3.31 8.27
N VAL A 54 2.09 3.80 9.05
CA VAL A 54 2.94 4.94 8.71
C VAL A 54 4.27 4.45 8.14
N MET A 55 4.67 4.97 6.98
CA MET A 55 5.96 4.69 6.33
C MET A 55 6.77 5.98 6.20
N ASP A 56 8.00 5.97 6.71
CA ASP A 56 8.94 7.10 6.60
C ASP A 56 9.83 6.98 5.36
N LYS A 57 10.58 8.03 5.02
CA LYS A 57 11.46 8.07 3.84
C LYS A 57 12.59 7.05 3.82
N SER A 58 12.85 6.37 4.93
CA SER A 58 13.85 5.30 5.00
C SER A 58 13.30 3.94 4.54
N THR A 59 11.99 3.85 4.33
CA THR A 59 11.30 2.62 3.92
C THR A 59 11.34 2.46 2.41
N ASP A 60 11.73 1.28 1.92
CA ASP A 60 11.44 0.87 0.55
C ASP A 60 9.95 0.55 0.43
N VAL A 61 9.20 1.52 -0.10
CA VAL A 61 7.75 1.38 -0.27
C VAL A 61 7.38 0.27 -1.26
N VAL A 62 8.23 -0.01 -2.26
CA VAL A 62 7.94 -1.06 -3.25
C VAL A 62 8.10 -2.43 -2.59
N ASP A 63 9.13 -2.64 -1.77
CA ASP A 63 9.30 -3.87 -0.98
C ASP A 63 8.18 -4.03 0.07
N ALA A 64 7.77 -2.94 0.72
CA ALA A 64 6.65 -2.98 1.66
C ALA A 64 5.34 -3.43 0.99
N ILE A 65 5.01 -2.89 -0.19
CA ILE A 65 3.83 -3.31 -0.95
C ILE A 65 3.99 -4.72 -1.51
N ALA A 66 5.18 -5.10 -2.00
CA ALA A 66 5.46 -6.48 -2.41
C ALA A 66 5.20 -7.49 -1.28
N ARG A 67 5.57 -7.12 -0.05
CA ARG A 67 5.33 -7.93 1.14
C ARG A 67 3.85 -8.05 1.48
N LEU A 68 3.04 -7.01 1.22
CA LEU A 68 1.58 -7.06 1.32
C LEU A 68 0.96 -7.92 0.21
N SER A 69 1.44 -7.82 -1.04
CA SER A 69 1.00 -8.70 -2.13
C SER A 69 1.29 -10.18 -1.81
N TYR A 70 2.44 -10.48 -1.20
CA TYR A 70 2.74 -11.83 -0.71
C TYR A 70 1.76 -12.27 0.39
N PHE A 71 1.39 -11.38 1.32
CA PHE A 71 0.38 -11.68 2.33
C PHE A 71 -0.96 -12.05 1.69
N TYR A 72 -1.42 -11.30 0.69
CA TYR A 72 -2.67 -11.62 -0.03
C TYR A 72 -2.60 -12.93 -0.83
N LYS A 73 -1.44 -13.27 -1.38
CA LYS A 73 -1.20 -14.59 -1.99
C LYS A 73 -1.28 -15.71 -0.95
N HIS A 74 -0.65 -15.52 0.21
CA HIS A 74 -0.58 -16.55 1.27
C HIS A 74 -1.95 -16.77 1.92
N GLU A 75 -2.66 -15.68 2.23
CA GLU A 75 -3.97 -15.67 2.87
C GLU A 75 -5.12 -15.59 1.86
N SER A 76 -4.96 -16.22 0.70
CA SER A 76 -6.05 -16.41 -0.26
C SER A 76 -6.74 -17.75 -0.01
N CYS A 77 -8.08 -17.75 0.05
CA CYS A 77 -8.85 -19.00 0.17
C CYS A 77 -8.76 -19.89 -1.09
N GLY A 78 -8.26 -19.36 -2.20
CA GLY A 78 -8.08 -20.10 -3.46
C GLY A 78 -9.37 -20.44 -4.20
N GLN A 79 -10.53 -19.92 -3.76
CA GLN A 79 -11.83 -20.28 -4.32
C GLN A 79 -12.04 -19.76 -5.74
N CYS A 80 -11.88 -18.45 -5.97
CA CYS A 80 -12.04 -17.85 -7.28
C CYS A 80 -10.70 -17.76 -8.01
N THR A 81 -10.66 -18.24 -9.26
CA THR A 81 -9.49 -18.18 -10.15
C THR A 81 -8.85 -16.79 -10.23
N PRO A 82 -9.57 -15.65 -10.37
CA PRO A 82 -8.93 -14.34 -10.44
C PRO A 82 -8.12 -14.01 -9.18
N CYS A 83 -8.57 -14.43 -7.99
CA CYS A 83 -7.80 -14.22 -6.76
C CYS A 83 -6.68 -15.25 -6.61
N ARG A 84 -6.98 -16.54 -6.83
CA ARG A 84 -6.01 -17.64 -6.66
C ARG A 84 -4.78 -17.48 -7.54
N GLU A 85 -4.98 -17.21 -8.82
CA GLU A 85 -3.89 -17.06 -9.78
C GLU A 85 -3.37 -15.61 -9.81
N GLY A 86 -4.28 -14.63 -9.75
CA GLY A 86 -3.94 -13.21 -9.89
C GLY A 86 -3.11 -12.66 -8.73
N THR A 87 -3.35 -13.09 -7.48
CA THR A 87 -2.53 -12.66 -6.34
C THR A 87 -1.10 -13.20 -6.41
N GLY A 88 -0.93 -14.42 -6.90
CA GLY A 88 0.39 -14.99 -7.18
C GLY A 88 1.11 -14.23 -8.29
N TRP A 89 0.41 -13.91 -9.38
CA TRP A 89 0.96 -13.11 -10.48
C TRP A 89 1.37 -11.69 -10.04
N LEU A 90 0.50 -11.01 -9.29
CA LEU A 90 0.78 -9.70 -8.71
C LEU A 90 2.04 -9.73 -7.85
N TRP A 91 2.15 -10.70 -6.94
CA TRP A 91 3.34 -10.87 -6.11
C TRP A 91 4.62 -11.07 -6.94
N MET A 92 4.57 -11.89 -8.00
CA MET A 92 5.74 -12.10 -8.87
C MET A 92 6.17 -10.81 -9.59
N ILE A 93 5.22 -9.98 -10.05
CA ILE A 93 5.55 -8.69 -10.66
C ILE A 93 6.14 -7.75 -9.60
N MET A 94 5.56 -7.68 -8.41
CA MET A 94 6.06 -6.82 -7.33
C MET A 94 7.48 -7.22 -6.86
N GLU A 95 7.78 -8.52 -6.76
CA GLU A 95 9.14 -9.01 -6.45
C GLU A 95 10.16 -8.64 -7.54
N ARG A 96 9.72 -8.54 -8.81
CA ARG A 96 10.56 -8.08 -9.90
C ARG A 96 10.74 -6.55 -9.88
N LEU A 97 9.66 -5.81 -9.60
CA LEU A 97 9.69 -4.36 -9.49
C LEU A 97 10.63 -3.88 -8.37
N LYS A 98 10.59 -4.52 -7.19
CA LYS A 98 11.43 -4.09 -6.06
C LYS A 98 12.94 -4.25 -6.32
N VAL A 99 13.34 -5.19 -7.18
CA VAL A 99 14.76 -5.38 -7.58
C VAL A 99 15.10 -4.69 -8.91
N GLY A 100 14.16 -3.96 -9.51
CA GLY A 100 14.34 -3.29 -10.80
C GLY A 100 14.39 -4.22 -12.02
N ASN A 101 13.94 -5.48 -11.90
CA ASN A 101 13.92 -6.47 -12.98
C ASN A 101 12.57 -6.51 -13.71
N ALA A 102 12.03 -5.34 -14.05
CA ALA A 102 10.76 -5.16 -14.76
C ALA A 102 10.88 -4.02 -15.77
N LYS A 103 10.10 -4.09 -16.85
CA LYS A 103 9.98 -3.01 -17.83
C LYS A 103 8.98 -1.97 -17.34
N LEU A 104 9.11 -0.72 -17.80
CA LEU A 104 8.16 0.35 -17.48
C LEU A 104 6.72 0.03 -17.91
N GLU A 105 6.56 -0.65 -19.05
CA GLU A 105 5.26 -1.12 -19.54
C GLU A 105 4.57 -2.13 -18.59
N GLU A 106 5.32 -2.79 -17.71
CA GLU A 106 4.76 -3.70 -16.70
C GLU A 106 4.06 -2.95 -15.56
N ILE A 107 4.32 -1.65 -15.39
CA ILE A 107 3.61 -0.82 -14.41
C ILE A 107 2.17 -0.60 -14.87
N ASP A 108 1.96 -0.39 -16.17
CA ASP A 108 0.62 -0.18 -16.75
C ASP A 108 -0.18 -1.49 -16.90
N MET A 109 0.47 -2.65 -16.79
CA MET A 109 -0.20 -3.95 -16.80
C MET A 109 -0.85 -4.32 -15.46
N LEU A 110 -0.49 -3.61 -14.38
CA LEU A 110 -1.04 -3.78 -13.03
C LEU A 110 -2.37 -3.03 -12.86
#